data_AF-A0A953L9T9-F1
#
_entry.id   AF-A0A953L9T9-F1
#
_cell.length_a   1.000
_cell.length_b   1.000
_cell.length_c   1.000
_cell.angle_alpha   90.00
_cell.angle_beta   90.00
_cell.angle_gamma   90.00
#
_symmetry.space_group_name_H-M   'P 1'
#
loop_
_entity.id
_entity.type
_entity.pdbx_description
1 polymer ?
#
loop_
_entity_poly.entity_id
_entity_poly.type
_entity_poly.pdbx_seq_one_letter_code
_entity_poly.pdbx_strand_id
1 'polypeptide(L)' 'MISSKINWKVFEDSFGSKGTLQIRFSQLGELRNGIRHSRGATDIAIKDGEAAISWFSSVLKPVQAVLEPLD' A
#
# COMPACT_ATOMS: atom_id res chain seq x y z
N MET A 1 -9.22 -4.75 -11.68
CA MET A 1 -8.57 -3.93 -10.63
C MET A 1 -9.36 -4.02 -9.33
N ILE A 2 -8.68 -3.97 -8.18
CA ILE A 2 -9.30 -3.99 -6.85
C ILE A 2 -10.28 -2.82 -6.62
N SER A 3 -10.09 -1.70 -7.32
CA SER A 3 -10.95 -0.51 -7.25
C SER A 3 -12.23 -0.56 -8.10
N SER A 4 -12.47 -1.64 -8.87
CA SER A 4 -13.69 -1.77 -9.68
C SER A 4 -14.95 -1.83 -8.81
N LYS A 5 -16.11 -1.44 -9.34
CA LYS A 5 -17.37 -1.41 -8.56
C LYS A 5 -17.74 -2.76 -7.95
N ILE A 6 -17.54 -3.85 -8.71
CA ILE A 6 -17.87 -5.21 -8.28
C ILE A 6 -16.95 -5.66 -7.15
N ASN A 7 -15.64 -5.41 -7.30
CA ASN A 7 -14.66 -5.91 -6.34
C ASN A 7 -14.55 -5.03 -5.09
N TRP A 8 -14.86 -3.73 -5.19
CA TRP A 8 -14.60 -2.78 -4.11
C TRP A 8 -15.30 -3.14 -2.80
N LYS A 9 -16.50 -3.71 -2.86
CA LYS A 9 -17.24 -4.16 -1.67
C LYS A 9 -16.47 -5.17 -0.81
N VAL A 10 -15.55 -5.94 -1.40
CA VAL A 10 -14.72 -6.92 -0.68
C VAL A 10 -13.50 -6.25 -0.03
N PHE A 11 -13.09 -5.09 -0.53
CA PHE A 11 -11.83 -4.44 -0.20
C PHE A 11 -11.98 -3.16 0.62
N GLU A 12 -13.18 -2.60 0.70
CA GLU A 12 -13.44 -1.33 1.40
C GLU A 12 -13.15 -1.41 2.90
N ASP A 13 -13.43 -2.54 3.54
CA ASP A 13 -13.13 -2.74 4.96
C ASP A 13 -11.62 -2.74 5.26
N SER A 14 -10.79 -3.23 4.32
CA SER A 14 -9.33 -3.25 4.48
C SER A 14 -8.69 -1.92 4.10
N PHE A 15 -9.13 -1.30 3.00
CA PHE A 15 -8.45 -0.15 2.40
C PHE A 15 -9.16 1.20 2.64
N GLY A 16 -10.31 1.19 3.32
CA GLY A 16 -11.11 2.38 3.64
C GLY A 16 -11.79 2.95 2.39
N SER A 17 -11.17 3.93 1.75
CA SER A 17 -11.73 4.61 0.58
C SER A 17 -10.89 4.37 -0.69
N LYS A 18 -11.54 4.41 -1.86
CA LYS A 18 -10.84 4.32 -3.16
C LYS A 18 -9.80 5.44 -3.33
N GLY A 19 -10.12 6.63 -2.82
CA GLY A 19 -9.23 7.79 -2.87
C GLY A 19 -7.97 7.55 -2.03
N THR A 20 -8.13 7.04 -0.81
CA THR A 20 -7.00 6.68 0.06
C THR A 20 -6.10 5.66 -0.63
N LEU A 21 -6.68 4.57 -1.15
CA LEU A 21 -5.94 3.53 -1.86
C LEU A 21 -5.15 4.10 -3.05
N GLN A 22 -5.79 4.94 -3.86
CA GLN A 22 -5.16 5.55 -5.03
C GLN A 22 -3.99 6.47 -4.65
N ILE A 23 -4.16 7.29 -3.61
CA ILE A 23 -3.09 8.17 -3.09
C ILE A 23 -1.90 7.31 -2.64
N ARG A 24 -2.13 6.25 -1.86
CA ARG A 24 -1.05 5.39 -1.35
C ARG A 24 -0.30 4.67 -2.46
N PHE A 25 -0.99 4.16 -3.49
CA PHE A 25 -0.31 3.61 -4.66
C PHE A 25 0.50 4.66 -5.44
N SER A 26 -0.02 5.88 -5.56
CA SER A 26 0.69 6.97 -6.23
C SER A 26 1.99 7.32 -5.50
N GLN A 27 1.92 7.52 -4.17
CA GLN A 27 3.08 7.84 -3.32
C GLN A 27 4.15 6.76 -3.38
N LEU A 28 3.74 5.48 -3.29
CA LEU A 28 4.65 4.35 -3.43
C LEU A 28 5.28 4.29 -4.84
N GLY A 29 4.47 4.56 -5.87
CA GLY A 29 4.92 4.59 -7.27
C GLY A 29 5.95 5.70 -7.51
N GLU A 30 5.74 6.87 -6.94
CA GLU A 30 6.66 8.01 -7.02
C GLU A 30 8.01 7.69 -6.38
N LEU A 31 8.01 7.18 -5.14
CA LEU A 31 9.23 6.73 -4.46
C LEU A 31 9.98 5.67 -5.29
N ARG A 32 9.27 4.64 -5.78
CA ARG A 32 9.86 3.57 -6.61
C ARG A 32 10.47 4.13 -7.90
N ASN A 33 9.78 5.06 -8.56
CA ASN A 33 10.25 5.66 -9.80
C ASN A 33 11.49 6.53 -9.57
N GLY A 34 11.56 7.26 -8.46
CA GLY A 34 12.75 8.00 -8.03
C GLY A 34 13.98 7.10 -7.87
N ILE A 35 13.81 5.96 -7.18
CA ILE A 35 14.86 4.94 -7.01
C ILE A 35 15.27 4.33 -8.37
N ARG A 36 14.28 3.90 -9.17
CA ARG A 36 14.53 3.24 -10.47
C ARG A 36 15.31 4.10 -11.45
N HIS A 37 15.02 5.41 -11.49
CA HIS A 37 15.61 6.32 -12.47
C HIS A 37 16.85 7.05 -11.95
N SER A 38 17.29 6.76 -10.72
CA SER A 38 18.47 7.38 -10.09
C SER A 38 18.45 8.91 -10.09
N ARG A 39 17.25 9.52 -10.16
CA ARG A 39 17.07 10.99 -10.16
C ARG A 39 17.06 11.59 -8.75
N GLY A 40 17.19 10.74 -7.73
CA GLY A 40 16.84 11.08 -6.35
C GLY A 40 15.33 11.23 -6.19
N ALA A 41 14.79 10.76 -5.06
CA ALA A 41 13.46 11.15 -4.62
C ALA A 41 13.60 12.43 -3.79
N THR A 42 12.65 13.36 -3.89
CA THR A 42 12.62 14.52 -2.98
C THR A 42 12.33 14.04 -1.56
N ASP A 43 12.72 14.82 -0.54
CA ASP A 43 12.39 14.49 0.86
C ASP A 43 10.89 14.29 1.08
N ILE A 44 10.05 15.01 0.31
CA ILE A 44 8.59 14.85 0.33
C ILE A 44 8.20 13.48 -0.21
N ALA A 45 8.71 13.11 -1.39
CA ALA A 45 8.42 11.82 -2.02
C ALA A 45 8.90 10.63 -1.16
N ILE A 46 10.00 10.79 -0.43
CA ILE A 46 10.50 9.80 0.54
C ILE A 46 9.48 9.64 1.67
N LYS A 47 9.11 10.72 2.35
CA LYS A 47 8.16 10.68 3.49
C LYS A 47 6.79 10.15 3.08
N ASP A 48 6.31 10.55 1.91
CA ASP A 48 5.04 10.07 1.35
C ASP A 48 5.11 8.57 1.02
N GLY A 49 6.21 8.12 0.44
CA GLY A 49 6.45 6.71 0.16
C GLY A 49 6.55 5.86 1.44
N GLU A 50 7.25 6.34 2.47
CA GLU A 50 7.31 5.70 3.79
C GLU A 50 5.93 5.61 4.45
N ALA A 51 5.15 6.68 4.40
CA ALA A 51 3.77 6.68 4.88
C ALA A 51 2.91 5.67 4.12
N ALA A 52 3.10 5.52 2.80
CA ALA A 52 2.42 4.52 2.01
C ALA A 52 2.83 3.09 2.37
N ILE A 53 4.13 2.81 2.55
CA ILE A 53 4.63 1.50 2.98
C ILE A 53 4.08 1.13 4.36
N SER A 54 4.12 2.06 5.31
CA SER A 54 3.58 1.86 6.66
C SER A 54 2.09 1.57 6.63
N TRP A 55 1.32 2.32 5.82
CA TRP A 55 -0.10 2.09 5.64
C TRP A 55 -0.41 0.73 4.99
N PHE A 56 0.29 0.35 3.92
CA PHE A 56 0.11 -0.97 3.32
C PHE A 56 0.44 -2.09 4.30
N SER A 57 1.48 -1.92 5.13
CA SER A 57 1.84 -2.90 6.15
C SER A 57 0.78 -3.06 7.24
N SER A 58 0.05 -1.99 7.59
CA SER A 58 -1.02 -2.07 8.60
C SER A 58 -2.29 -2.72 8.08
N VAL A 59 -2.64 -2.51 6.80
CA VAL A 59 -3.86 -3.07 6.19
C VAL A 59 -3.65 -4.47 5.61
N LEU A 60 -2.44 -4.80 5.17
CA LEU A 60 -2.09 -6.12 4.62
C LEU A 60 -1.56 -7.08 5.70
N LYS A 61 -1.93 -6.90 6.99
CA LYS A 61 -1.42 -7.64 8.16
C LYS A 61 -0.79 -8.98 7.77
N PRO A 62 0.47 -9.28 8.17
CA PRO A 62 1.10 -10.53 7.78
C PRO A 62 0.15 -11.69 8.08
N VAL A 63 -0.01 -12.61 7.13
CA VAL A 63 -0.61 -13.91 7.36
C VAL A 63 0.33 -14.65 8.33
N GLN A 64 0.29 -14.27 9.60
CA GLN A 64 1.03 -14.91 10.69
C GLN A 64 0.13 -15.88 11.47
N ALA A 65 -1.15 -16.00 11.08
CA ALA A 65 -2.15 -16.83 11.75
C ALA A 65 -2.33 -18.23 11.14
N VAL A 66 -1.41 -18.75 10.33
CA VAL A 66 -1.52 -20.12 9.74
C VAL A 66 -0.26 -20.96 9.98
N LEU A 67 0.52 -20.65 11.02
CA LEU A 67 1.58 -21.52 11.52
C LEU A 67 1.37 -21.77 13.01
N GLU A 68 0.14 -22.13 13.41
CA GLU A 68 0.01 -22.88 14.66
C GLU A 68 0.57 -24.30 14.40
N PRO A 69 1.44 -24.83 15.27
CA PRO A 69 1.88 -26.22 15.17
C PRO A 69 0.65 -27.12 15.25
N LEU A 70 0.57 -28.14 14.39
CA LEU A 70 -0.37 -29.23 14.61
C LEU A 70 0.08 -29.96 15.88
N ASP A 71 -0.76 -29.94 16.92
CA ASP A 71 -0.62 -30.78 18.11
C ASP A 71 -0.51 -32.27 17.76
#